data_AF-A0A0X3V1J1-F1
#
_entry.id   AF-A0A0X3V1J1-F1
#
_cell.length_a   1.000
_cell.length_b   1.000
_cell.length_c   1.000
_cell.angle_alpha   90.00
_cell.angle_beta   90.00
_cell.angle_gamma   90.00
#
_symmetry.space_group_name_H-M   'P 1'
#
loop_
_entity.id
_entity.type
_entity.pdbx_description
1 polymer ?
#
loop_
_entity_poly.entity_id
_entity_poly.type
_entity_poly.pdbx_seq_one_letter_code
_entity_poly.pdbx_strand_id
1 'polypeptide(L)'
;MRKLWVPVAMNLLLGIPAIVPLFLAWYILANGPLAALGWTMRDPNENDGMLLWLVIAAPVFCLFGLVWGLANFWLRRRTQVPPSRYWPVCAGASLAPFFVGFGLF
;
A
#
# COMPACT_ATOMS: atom_id res chain seq x y z
N MET A 1 3.81 20.75 13.31
CA MET A 1 4.29 19.73 12.34
C MET A 1 5.58 19.02 12.78
N ARG A 2 6.49 19.65 13.54
CA ARG A 2 7.73 19.03 14.05
C ARG A 2 7.57 17.62 14.68
N LYS A 3 6.48 17.37 15.41
CA LYS A 3 6.22 16.08 16.07
C LYS A 3 5.92 14.91 15.11
N LEU A 4 5.62 15.17 13.83
CA LEU A 4 5.30 14.13 12.84
C LEU A 4 6.45 13.80 11.90
N TRP A 5 7.59 14.51 11.98
CA TRP A 5 8.63 14.37 10.98
C TRP A 5 9.25 12.96 10.96
N VAL A 6 9.47 12.35 12.13
CA VAL A 6 9.98 10.97 12.23
C VAL A 6 8.98 9.95 11.67
N PRO A 7 7.69 9.94 12.08
CA PRO A 7 6.68 9.09 11.43
C PRO A 7 6.58 9.31 9.92
N VAL A 8 6.60 10.55 9.45
CA VAL A 8 6.51 10.86 8.02
C VAL A 8 7.72 10.31 7.27
N ALA A 9 8.95 10.56 7.74
CA ALA A 9 10.16 10.05 7.10
C ALA A 9 10.18 8.51 7.06
N MET A 10 9.80 7.85 8.16
CA MET A 10 9.67 6.39 8.19
C MET A 10 8.62 5.90 7.17
N ASN A 11 7.45 6.52 7.11
CA ASN A 11 6.39 6.10 6.20
C ASN A 11 6.76 6.38 4.73
N LEU A 12 7.52 7.43 4.43
CA LEU A 12 8.09 7.63 3.08
C LEU A 12 9.04 6.49 2.70
N LEU A 13 9.90 6.04 3.62
CA LEU A 13 10.79 4.90 3.40
C LEU A 13 10.01 3.58 3.24
N LEU A 14 8.97 3.36 4.07
CA LEU A 14 8.05 2.22 3.92
C LEU A 14 7.20 2.31 2.66
N GLY A 15 6.99 3.51 2.12
CA GLY A 15 6.26 3.70 0.87
C GLY A 15 7.00 3.17 -0.36
N ILE A 16 8.33 3.04 -0.31
CA ILE A 16 9.12 2.43 -1.38
C ILE A 16 8.73 0.95 -1.57
N PRO A 17 8.82 0.07 -0.55
CA PRO A 17 8.35 -1.30 -0.68
C PRO A 17 6.82 -1.39 -0.79
N ALA A 18 6.06 -0.38 -0.35
CA ALA A 18 4.59 -0.34 -0.52
C ALA A 18 4.15 -0.35 -2.00
N ILE A 19 5.05 0.00 -2.93
CA ILE A 19 4.79 -0.09 -4.37
C ILE A 19 4.34 -1.52 -4.76
N VAL A 20 4.97 -2.55 -4.18
CA VAL A 20 4.68 -3.96 -4.51
C VAL A 20 3.24 -4.37 -4.13
N PRO A 21 2.78 -4.22 -2.87
CA PRO A 21 1.39 -4.53 -2.54
C PRO A 21 0.39 -3.63 -3.28
N LEU A 22 0.70 -2.35 -3.51
CA LEU A 22 -0.20 -1.46 -4.27
C LEU A 22 -0.36 -1.91 -5.72
N PHE A 23 0.75 -2.29 -6.37
CA PHE A 23 0.72 -2.88 -7.71
C PHE A 23 -0.08 -4.18 -7.72
N LEU A 24 0.16 -5.10 -6.79
CA LEU A 24 -0.58 -6.36 -6.70
C LEU A 24 -2.09 -6.13 -6.51
N ALA A 25 -2.46 -5.17 -5.65
CA ALA A 25 -3.85 -4.79 -5.44
C ALA A 25 -4.49 -4.30 -6.74
N TRP A 26 -3.82 -3.38 -7.45
CA TRP A 26 -4.29 -2.90 -8.75
C TRP A 26 -4.39 -4.01 -9.78
N TYR A 27 -3.36 -4.86 -9.89
CA TYR A 27 -3.30 -5.96 -10.84
C TYR A 27 -4.46 -6.95 -10.65
N ILE A 28 -4.72 -7.36 -9.41
CA ILE A 28 -5.82 -8.27 -9.08
C ILE A 28 -7.17 -7.62 -9.39
N LEU A 29 -7.35 -6.35 -9.04
CA LEU A 29 -8.59 -5.63 -9.32
C LEU A 29 -8.82 -5.48 -10.84
N ALA A 30 -7.81 -5.02 -11.58
CA ALA A 30 -7.87 -4.78 -13.02
C ALA A 30 -8.07 -6.05 -13.83
N ASN A 31 -7.48 -7.19 -13.44
CA ASN A 31 -7.63 -8.46 -14.15
C ASN A 31 -8.82 -9.32 -13.66
N GLY A 32 -9.39 -8.99 -12.51
CA GLY A 32 -10.50 -9.70 -11.89
C GLY A 32 -11.81 -8.91 -11.93
N PRO A 33 -12.23 -8.32 -10.79
CA PRO A 33 -13.55 -7.70 -10.66
C PRO A 33 -13.77 -6.52 -11.60
N LEU A 34 -12.76 -5.67 -11.83
CA LEU A 34 -12.91 -4.51 -12.72
C LEU A 34 -13.05 -4.94 -14.18
N ALA A 35 -12.34 -6.00 -14.58
CA ALA A 35 -12.51 -6.58 -15.91
C ALA A 35 -13.89 -7.25 -16.07
N ALA A 36 -14.37 -7.94 -15.04
CA ALA A 36 -15.71 -8.53 -15.03
C ALA A 36 -16.82 -7.47 -15.14
N LEU A 37 -16.57 -6.27 -14.63
CA LEU A 37 -17.47 -5.11 -14.75
C LEU A 37 -17.28 -4.32 -16.07
N GLY A 38 -16.33 -4.72 -16.91
CA GLY A 38 -16.01 -4.03 -18.17
C GLY A 38 -15.29 -2.69 -18.00
N TRP A 39 -14.76 -2.38 -16.81
CA TRP A 39 -14.00 -1.14 -16.55
C TRP A 39 -12.55 -1.25 -16.99
N THR A 40 -12.02 -2.46 -17.08
CA THR A 40 -10.66 -2.76 -17.53
C THR A 40 -10.66 -3.96 -18.47
N MET A 41 -9.57 -4.16 -19.21
CA MET A 41 -9.36 -5.35 -20.02
C MET A 41 -8.43 -6.29 -19.27
N ARG A 42 -8.82 -7.56 -19.14
CA ARG A 42 -7.96 -8.61 -18.58
C ARG A 42 -6.79 -8.87 -19.52
N ASP A 43 -5.61 -9.04 -18.96
CA ASP A 43 -4.40 -9.38 -19.70
C ASP A 43 -4.61 -10.71 -20.46
N PRO A 44 -4.46 -10.73 -21.80
CA PRO A 44 -4.65 -11.93 -22.61
C PRO A 44 -3.64 -13.04 -22.31
N ASN A 45 -2.51 -12.73 -21.66
CA ASN A 45 -1.52 -13.71 -21.24
C ASN A 45 -1.78 -14.27 -19.84
N GLU A 46 -2.78 -13.76 -19.13
CA GLU A 46 -3.08 -14.15 -17.74
C GLU A 46 -3.84 -15.49 -17.68
N ASN A 47 -3.05 -16.57 -17.62
CA ASN A 47 -3.52 -17.97 -17.60
C ASN A 47 -3.32 -18.68 -16.25
N ASP A 48 -2.67 -18.03 -15.29
CA ASP A 48 -2.30 -18.66 -14.00
C ASP A 48 -3.49 -18.78 -13.03
N GLY A 49 -4.59 -18.09 -13.33
CA GLY A 49 -5.82 -18.13 -12.56
C GLY A 49 -5.73 -17.32 -11.27
N MET A 50 -6.87 -16.85 -10.79
CA MET A 50 -6.92 -15.90 -9.67
C MET A 50 -6.37 -16.47 -8.34
N LEU A 51 -6.35 -17.80 -8.20
CA LEU A 51 -5.87 -18.47 -6.98
C LEU A 51 -4.35 -18.28 -6.77
N LEU A 52 -3.55 -18.34 -7.84
CA LEU A 52 -2.09 -18.16 -7.72
C LEU A 52 -1.78 -16.75 -7.18
N TRP A 53 -2.48 -15.75 -7.71
CA TRP A 53 -2.35 -14.37 -7.27
C TRP A 53 -2.75 -14.18 -5.80
N LEU A 54 -3.76 -14.89 -5.29
CA LEU A 54 -4.09 -14.87 -3.87
C LEU A 54 -2.97 -15.46 -3.00
N VAL A 55 -2.36 -16.57 -3.43
CA VAL A 55 -1.25 -17.22 -2.69
C VAL A 55 -0.02 -16.32 -2.61
N ILE A 56 0.23 -15.49 -3.63
CA ILE A 56 1.34 -14.53 -3.64
C ILE A 56 0.95 -13.24 -2.91
N ALA A 57 -0.25 -12.70 -3.15
CA ALA A 57 -0.64 -11.42 -2.62
C ALA A 57 -0.95 -11.47 -1.12
N ALA A 58 -1.54 -12.55 -0.62
CA ALA A 58 -1.81 -12.72 0.81
C ALA A 58 -0.57 -12.54 1.70
N PRO A 59 0.55 -13.27 1.50
CA PRO A 59 1.75 -13.08 2.31
C PRO A 59 2.34 -11.68 2.14
N VAL A 60 2.32 -11.10 0.92
CA VAL A 60 2.82 -9.74 0.69
C VAL A 60 2.00 -8.71 1.48
N PHE A 61 0.68 -8.76 1.41
CA PHE A 61 -0.21 -7.87 2.16
C PHE A 61 -0.09 -8.08 3.67
N CYS A 62 -0.04 -9.33 4.13
CA CYS A 62 0.09 -9.64 5.55
C CYS A 62 1.41 -9.15 6.12
N LEU A 63 2.53 -9.46 5.45
CA LEU A 63 3.87 -9.04 5.91
C LEU A 63 4.00 -7.51 5.90
N PHE A 64 3.61 -6.87 4.80
CA PHE A 64 3.67 -5.41 4.71
C PHE A 64 2.76 -4.74 5.75
N GLY A 65 1.50 -5.18 5.84
CA GLY A 65 0.53 -4.63 6.79
C GLY A 65 0.98 -4.81 8.25
N LEU A 66 1.61 -5.94 8.57
CA LEU A 66 2.14 -6.21 9.91
C LEU A 66 3.36 -5.33 10.22
N VAL A 67 4.31 -5.22 9.31
CA VAL A 67 5.48 -4.33 9.46
C VAL A 67 5.04 -2.87 9.60
N TRP A 68 4.19 -2.41 8.68
CA TRP A 68 3.66 -1.05 8.68
C TRP A 68 2.85 -0.74 9.93
N GLY A 69 1.97 -1.67 10.33
CA GLY A 69 1.12 -1.54 11.51
C GLY A 69 1.92 -1.48 12.81
N LEU A 70 2.88 -2.39 13.00
CA LEU A 70 3.73 -2.41 14.20
C LEU A 70 4.62 -1.17 14.29
N ALA A 71 5.24 -0.76 13.18
CA ALA A 71 6.10 0.43 13.14
C ALA A 71 5.30 1.69 13.49
N ASN A 72 4.12 1.87 12.89
CA ASN A 72 3.25 3.01 13.17
C ASN A 72 2.65 2.96 14.57
N PHE A 73 2.27 1.79 15.08
CA PHE A 73 1.75 1.64 16.43
C PHE A 73 2.80 2.00 17.49
N TRP A 74 4.05 1.57 17.29
CA TRP A 74 5.15 1.88 18.20
C TRP A 74 5.48 3.39 18.20
N LEU A 75 5.60 4.00 17.01
CA LEU A 75 5.83 5.45 16.90
C LEU A 75 4.66 6.27 17.40
N ARG A 76 3.43 5.81 17.19
CA ARG A 76 2.21 6.45 17.67
C ARG A 76 2.23 6.64 19.18
N ARG A 77 2.63 5.60 19.93
CA ARG A 77 2.75 5.65 21.40
C ARG A 77 3.77 6.68 21.87
N ARG A 78 4.78 6.98 21.05
CA ARG A 78 5.84 7.97 21.33
C ARG A 78 5.51 9.38 20.81
N THR A 79 4.41 9.53 20.08
CA THR A 79 4.05 10.76 19.38
C THR A 79 2.76 11.36 19.95
N GLN A 80 2.86 12.51 20.64
CA GLN A 80 1.72 13.25 21.20
C GLN A 80 0.91 14.03 20.14
N VAL A 81 0.34 13.30 19.18
CA VAL A 81 -0.62 13.82 18.17
C VAL A 81 -1.96 13.11 18.41
N PRO A 82 -3.12 13.54 17.91
CA PRO A 82 -4.35 12.72 17.95
C PRO A 82 -4.33 11.55 16.93
N PRO A 83 -4.99 10.40 17.20
CA PRO A 83 -5.00 9.28 16.27
C PRO A 83 -5.61 9.63 14.91
N SER A 84 -6.68 10.45 14.92
CA SER A 84 -7.39 10.95 13.73
C SER A 84 -6.49 11.74 12.77
N ARG A 85 -5.38 12.31 13.26
CA ARG A 85 -4.40 13.00 12.42
C ARG A 85 -3.19 12.13 12.11
N TYR A 86 -2.76 11.29 13.05
CA TYR A 86 -1.58 10.46 12.89
C TYR A 86 -1.74 9.44 11.76
N TRP A 87 -2.83 8.68 11.77
CA TRP A 87 -3.02 7.57 10.83
C TRP A 87 -3.16 8.04 9.38
N PRO A 88 -4.00 9.05 9.05
CA PRO A 88 -4.09 9.52 7.67
C PRO A 88 -2.79 10.10 7.13
N VAL A 89 -2.02 10.82 7.97
CA VAL A 89 -0.72 11.37 7.57
C VAL A 89 0.30 10.26 7.27
N CYS A 90 0.34 9.22 8.10
CA CYS A 90 1.26 8.09 7.89
C CYS A 90 0.85 7.26 6.66
N ALA A 91 -0.45 7.03 6.46
CA ALA A 91 -0.97 6.38 5.27
C ALA A 91 -0.64 7.20 4.00
N GLY A 92 -0.94 8.51 4.00
CA GLY A 92 -0.61 9.41 2.89
C GLY A 92 0.89 9.45 2.58
N ALA A 93 1.74 9.50 3.61
CA ALA A 93 3.19 9.44 3.45
C ALA A 93 3.67 8.10 2.86
N SER A 94 3.01 6.99 3.19
CA SER A 94 3.31 5.66 2.61
C SER A 94 2.87 5.52 1.17
N LEU A 95 1.81 6.24 0.77
CA LEU A 95 1.33 6.26 -0.61
C LEU A 95 2.13 7.23 -1.50
N ALA A 96 2.78 8.23 -0.93
CA ALA A 96 3.46 9.27 -1.69
C ALA A 96 4.50 8.75 -2.70
N PRO A 97 5.40 7.78 -2.36
CA PRO A 97 6.35 7.25 -3.33
C PRO A 97 5.70 6.59 -4.54
N PHE A 98 4.56 5.91 -4.33
CA PHE A 98 3.80 5.31 -5.41
C PHE A 98 3.26 6.37 -6.37
N PHE A 99 2.61 7.42 -5.86
CA PHE A 99 2.08 8.50 -6.70
C PHE A 99 3.18 9.34 -7.38
N VAL A 100 4.32 9.55 -6.73
CA VAL A 100 5.46 10.24 -7.36
C VAL A 100 6.08 9.38 -8.47
N GLY A 101 6.22 8.07 -8.23
CA GLY A 101 6.81 7.16 -9.21
C GLY A 101 5.91 6.83 -10.40
N PHE A 102 4.60 6.71 -10.17
CA PHE A 102 3.63 6.26 -11.19
C PHE A 102 2.65 7.35 -11.67
N GLY A 103 2.41 8.41 -10.88
CA GLY A 103 1.46 9.49 -11.23
C GLY A 103 2.06 10.61 -12.09
N LEU A 104 3.30 10.46 -12.55
CA LEU A 104 3.96 11.36 -13.51
C LEU A 104 3.84 10.90 -14.97
N PHE A 105 2.99 9.90 -15.23
CA PHE A 105 2.70 9.34 -16.55
C PHE A 105 1.18 9.27 -16.77
#